data_AF-A0A519WZB1-F1
#
_entry.id   AF-A0A519WZB1-F1
#
_cell.length_a   1.000
_cell.length_b   1.000
_cell.length_c   1.000
_cell.angle_alpha   90.00
_cell.angle_beta   90.00
_cell.angle_gamma   90.00
#
_symmetry.space_group_name_H-M   'P 1'
#
loop_
_entity.id
_entity.type
_entity.pdbx_description
1 polymer ?
#
loop_
_entity_poly.entity_id
_entity_poly.type
_entity_poly.pdbx_seq_one_letter_code
_entity_poly.pdbx_strand_id
1 'polypeptide(L)'
;MSSGTITSFNRSKVSILLLLVFFFLCAKNLSAADIVVTSNADSGPGTLREALAIAGGNGNGNIDRITFNMPGTSPTDHIIKIQTELPIITTDVIIDASTQPGEEAAINGAKVTIDGRSYNYDPKQTQTLFRIVNVGRFELYGMVIREFVDFVQATGDYPPNIIMLEFNGINQKVVLGAPGKGNVIYNTGGLYCQADFRINDDSQIKELIMKSNIIGIKENGIDIATKVIPRFTFFGTSFSEIGGETLEEGNVIFGGFAIGYAEPNQQIGGIISSTVKNNTFSANKDGDSNGYIDEFGQDAVRFYLYNAAANTGPVQFNIERNVFGTELVLLGFYNVNAEISGNFFGTSRDRSTKLPMQFQALRLGGMKGRVLVGGSTIEEGNVFTNIGYAPTLQYVPNSVTSFKVENIELSHNTFYCNKGIAFLHENTSPLEKPIEVLLKEKTPNYVAGTTKPGARIELYYTDSECTDC
;
A
#
# COMPACT_ATOMS: atom_id res chain seq x y z
N MET A 1 39.47 57.69 63.12
CA MET A 1 39.80 56.72 62.07
C MET A 1 38.62 55.77 61.93
N SER A 2 37.71 56.02 60.98
CA SER A 2 36.54 55.17 60.73
C SER A 2 36.85 54.23 59.55
N SER A 3 36.79 52.93 59.78
CA SER A 3 36.87 51.91 58.73
C SER A 3 35.48 51.67 58.14
N GLY A 4 35.35 51.90 56.83
CA GLY A 4 34.16 51.57 56.06
C GLY A 4 34.15 50.09 55.67
N THR A 5 33.04 49.41 55.91
CA THR A 5 32.80 48.02 55.54
C THR A 5 32.27 47.96 54.09
N ILE A 6 33.03 47.33 53.20
CA ILE A 6 32.59 47.05 51.81
C ILE A 6 31.72 45.79 51.83
N THR A 7 30.46 45.93 51.43
CA THR A 7 29.52 44.83 51.22
C THR A 7 29.93 43.99 50.00
N SER A 8 30.17 42.70 50.22
CA SER A 8 30.50 41.75 49.16
C SER A 8 29.28 41.46 48.28
N PHE A 9 29.35 41.86 47.02
CA PHE A 9 28.34 41.51 46.03
C PHE A 9 28.39 40.01 45.73
N ASN A 10 27.22 39.36 45.81
CA ASN A 10 27.03 37.92 45.77
C ASN A 10 27.24 37.36 44.34
N ARG A 11 28.49 37.09 43.96
CA ARG A 11 28.91 36.64 42.61
C ARG A 11 28.16 35.38 42.12
N SER A 12 27.66 34.52 43.00
CA SER A 12 26.95 33.29 42.59
C SER A 12 25.58 33.54 41.97
N LYS A 13 24.88 34.60 42.38
CA LYS A 13 23.55 34.95 41.83
C LYS A 13 23.64 35.52 40.41
N VAL A 14 24.74 36.20 40.08
CA VAL A 14 24.99 36.77 38.74
C VAL A 14 25.33 35.67 37.72
N SER A 15 26.09 34.64 38.12
CA SER A 15 26.38 33.47 37.26
C SER A 15 25.14 32.62 36.96
N ILE A 16 24.25 32.41 37.92
CA ILE A 16 23.01 31.63 37.70
C ILE A 16 22.05 32.39 36.76
N LEU A 17 21.96 33.72 36.91
CA LEU A 17 21.13 34.55 36.04
C LEU A 17 21.66 34.57 34.59
N LEU A 18 22.98 34.64 34.39
CA LEU A 18 23.60 34.55 33.06
C LEU A 18 23.40 33.16 32.41
N LEU A 19 23.44 32.08 33.19
CA LEU A 19 23.16 30.72 32.72
C LEU A 19 21.69 30.54 32.32
N LEU A 20 20.75 31.09 33.09
CA LEU A 20 19.32 31.04 32.76
C LEU A 20 18.98 31.90 31.52
N VAL A 21 19.61 33.06 31.37
CA VAL A 21 19.47 33.91 30.18
C VAL A 21 20.10 33.23 28.96
N PHE A 22 21.24 32.57 29.09
CA PHE A 22 21.84 31.76 28.01
C PHE A 22 20.98 30.55 27.65
N PHE A 23 20.37 29.88 28.63
CA PHE A 23 19.43 28.77 28.40
C PHE A 23 18.15 29.23 27.70
N PHE A 24 17.64 30.43 28.02
CA PHE A 24 16.51 31.04 27.33
C PHE A 24 16.85 31.58 25.92
N LEU A 25 18.08 32.07 25.70
CA LEU A 25 18.58 32.48 24.38
C LEU A 25 18.89 31.29 23.47
N CYS A 26 19.22 30.12 24.04
CA CYS A 26 19.44 28.87 23.32
C CYS A 26 18.16 28.01 23.17
N ALA A 27 17.06 28.37 23.84
CA ALA A 27 15.76 27.76 23.58
C ALA A 27 15.25 28.29 22.23
N LYS A 28 15.73 27.70 21.13
CA LYS A 28 15.00 27.80 19.86
C LYS A 28 13.59 27.31 20.15
N ASN A 29 12.61 28.20 19.97
CA ASN A 29 11.21 27.81 19.93
C ASN A 29 11.05 26.79 18.80
N LEU A 30 11.10 25.52 19.17
CA LEU A 30 10.58 24.44 18.36
C LEU A 30 9.06 24.66 18.39
N SER A 31 8.54 25.34 17.38
CA SER A 31 7.12 25.34 17.02
C SER A 31 6.99 24.63 15.67
N ALA A 32 5.89 23.91 15.46
CA ALA A 32 5.49 23.48 14.13
C ALA A 32 5.41 24.71 13.21
N ALA A 33 6.07 24.68 12.05
CA ALA A 33 5.99 25.75 11.07
C ALA A 33 4.95 25.42 9.99
N ASP A 34 4.09 26.40 9.69
CA ASP A 34 3.27 26.40 8.48
C ASP A 34 4.09 27.06 7.36
N ILE A 35 4.55 26.26 6.41
CA ILE A 35 5.39 26.68 5.30
C ILE A 35 4.51 26.67 4.03
N VAL A 36 4.32 27.84 3.41
CA VAL A 36 3.40 27.97 2.27
C VAL A 36 4.18 28.01 0.95
N VAL A 37 3.90 27.07 0.06
CA VAL A 37 4.35 27.08 -1.34
C VAL A 37 3.49 28.05 -2.13
N THR A 38 4.12 29.05 -2.72
CA THR A 38 3.47 30.16 -3.47
C THR A 38 3.96 30.27 -4.91
N SER A 39 4.93 29.45 -5.31
CA SER A 39 5.51 29.43 -6.65
C SER A 39 5.52 28.01 -7.22
N ASN A 40 5.17 27.91 -8.50
CA ASN A 40 5.22 26.68 -9.28
C ASN A 40 6.59 26.43 -9.97
N ALA A 41 7.58 27.29 -9.70
CA ALA A 41 8.94 27.09 -10.17
C ALA A 41 9.61 25.88 -9.47
N ASP A 42 10.58 25.25 -10.14
CA ASP A 42 11.36 24.13 -9.58
C ASP A 42 12.23 24.55 -8.38
N SER A 43 12.72 25.79 -8.37
CA SER A 43 13.62 26.30 -7.33
C SER A 43 13.48 27.81 -7.13
N GLY A 44 14.01 28.29 -6.00
CA GLY A 44 13.94 29.69 -5.58
C GLY A 44 12.85 29.97 -4.54
N PRO A 45 12.64 31.25 -4.19
CA PRO A 45 11.69 31.64 -3.15
C PRO A 45 10.25 31.18 -3.41
N GLY A 46 9.60 30.67 -2.37
CA GLY A 46 8.21 30.23 -2.39
C GLY A 46 7.97 28.88 -3.08
N THR A 47 9.01 28.13 -3.45
CA THR A 47 8.87 26.84 -4.14
C THR A 47 8.76 25.65 -3.18
N LEU A 48 8.26 24.51 -3.67
CA LEU A 48 8.26 23.25 -2.91
C LEU A 48 9.68 22.86 -2.45
N ARG A 49 10.68 23.08 -3.30
CA ARG A 49 12.09 22.78 -3.00
C ARG A 49 12.60 23.61 -1.82
N GLU A 50 12.30 24.91 -1.79
CA GLU A 50 12.63 25.76 -0.66
C GLU A 50 11.86 25.34 0.60
N ALA A 51 10.56 25.02 0.47
CA ALA A 51 9.73 24.60 1.60
C ALA A 51 10.27 23.34 2.29
N LEU A 52 10.69 22.34 1.51
CA LEU A 52 11.34 21.13 2.02
C LEU A 52 12.68 21.43 2.71
N ALA A 53 13.48 22.36 2.16
CA ALA A 53 14.74 22.77 2.77
C ALA A 53 14.52 23.51 4.10
N ILE A 54 13.49 24.35 4.20
CA ILE A 54 13.10 25.02 5.45
C ILE A 54 12.68 23.98 6.49
N ALA A 55 11.81 23.03 6.11
CA ALA A 55 11.35 21.98 7.01
C ALA A 55 12.50 21.11 7.54
N GLY A 56 13.45 20.74 6.66
CA GLY A 56 14.66 20.02 7.07
C GLY A 56 15.54 20.80 8.06
N GLY A 57 15.51 22.13 8.02
CA GLY A 57 16.26 23.00 8.94
C GLY A 57 15.65 23.16 10.34
N ASN A 58 14.37 22.82 10.52
CA ASN A 58 13.66 22.95 11.80
C ASN A 58 13.90 21.78 12.76
N GLY A 59 14.30 20.61 12.25
CA GLY A 59 14.57 19.40 13.03
C GLY A 59 13.31 18.63 13.44
N ASN A 60 13.47 17.63 14.34
CA ASN A 60 12.44 16.62 14.66
C ASN A 60 11.55 16.92 15.87
N GLY A 61 11.65 18.11 16.45
CA GLY A 61 10.89 18.39 17.67
C GLY A 61 9.44 18.78 17.43
N ASN A 62 9.06 19.10 16.20
CA ASN A 62 7.68 19.27 15.75
C ASN A 62 7.51 18.78 14.32
N ILE A 63 6.25 18.60 13.93
CA ILE A 63 5.85 18.23 12.57
C ILE A 63 5.60 19.52 11.78
N ASP A 64 6.39 19.78 10.75
CA ASP A 64 6.16 20.91 9.86
C ASP A 64 5.04 20.62 8.85
N ARG A 65 4.30 21.67 8.46
CA ARG A 65 3.19 21.58 7.53
C ARG A 65 3.49 22.40 6.29
N ILE A 66 3.69 21.72 5.17
CA ILE A 66 3.84 22.34 3.86
C ILE A 66 2.46 22.42 3.22
N THR A 67 1.98 23.64 3.00
CA THR A 67 0.69 23.97 2.37
C THR A 67 0.90 24.73 1.07
N PHE A 68 -0.14 24.91 0.26
CA PHE A 68 -0.03 25.47 -1.09
C PHE A 68 -1.01 26.62 -1.30
N ASN A 69 -0.52 27.70 -1.91
CA ASN A 69 -1.28 28.89 -2.30
C ASN A 69 -0.61 29.56 -3.50
N MET A 70 -0.42 28.80 -4.58
CA MET A 70 0.11 29.32 -5.84
C MET A 70 -0.95 30.17 -6.55
N PRO A 71 -0.54 31.21 -7.32
CA PRO A 71 -1.46 32.00 -8.13
C PRO A 71 -2.25 31.17 -9.15
N GLY A 72 -3.40 31.72 -9.57
CA GLY A 72 -4.29 31.07 -10.51
C GLY A 72 -5.32 30.16 -9.82
N THR A 73 -6.33 29.73 -10.58
CA THR A 73 -7.44 28.93 -10.08
C THR A 73 -7.64 27.63 -10.85
N SER A 74 -6.97 27.46 -11.99
CA SER A 74 -7.08 26.27 -12.83
C SER A 74 -5.99 25.26 -12.49
N PRO A 75 -6.21 23.94 -12.73
CA PRO A 75 -5.19 22.92 -12.48
C PRO A 75 -3.90 23.14 -13.28
N THR A 76 -3.99 23.83 -14.43
CA THR A 76 -2.82 24.16 -15.26
C THR A 76 -1.93 25.23 -14.64
N ASP A 77 -2.46 26.10 -13.78
CA ASP A 77 -1.67 27.11 -13.06
C ASP A 77 -0.84 26.47 -11.93
N HIS A 78 -1.29 25.32 -11.41
CA HIS A 78 -0.75 24.64 -10.24
C HIS A 78 0.18 23.45 -10.61
N ILE A 79 0.82 23.52 -11.77
CA ILE A 79 1.79 22.52 -12.24
C ILE A 79 3.21 22.94 -11.88
N ILE A 80 3.88 22.15 -11.03
CA ILE A 80 5.29 22.28 -10.70
C ILE A 80 6.09 21.32 -11.59
N LYS A 81 6.95 21.85 -12.46
CA LYS A 81 7.82 21.05 -13.35
C LYS A 81 9.15 20.78 -12.64
N ILE A 82 9.35 19.56 -12.18
CA ILE A 82 10.56 19.19 -11.43
C ILE A 82 11.68 18.81 -12.40
N GLN A 83 12.88 19.35 -12.17
CA GLN A 83 14.04 19.13 -13.03
C GLN A 83 15.07 18.15 -12.46
N THR A 84 15.13 18.02 -11.13
CA THR A 84 16.08 17.17 -10.39
C THR A 84 15.46 16.69 -9.07
N GLU A 85 16.06 15.67 -8.42
CA GLU A 85 15.62 15.14 -7.12
C GLU A 85 15.31 16.27 -6.12
N LEU A 86 14.24 16.14 -5.34
CA LEU A 86 13.92 17.11 -4.27
C LEU A 86 14.84 16.87 -3.04
N PRO A 87 14.97 17.85 -2.15
CA PRO A 87 15.74 17.68 -0.91
C PRO A 87 15.26 16.46 -0.11
N ILE A 88 16.22 15.74 0.48
CA ILE A 88 15.93 14.58 1.34
C ILE A 88 15.12 15.04 2.56
N ILE A 89 14.07 14.30 2.88
CA ILE A 89 13.21 14.52 4.04
C ILE A 89 13.75 13.68 5.19
N THR A 90 14.41 14.34 6.14
CA THR A 90 14.94 13.72 7.37
C THR A 90 14.19 14.18 8.62
N THR A 91 13.13 14.96 8.44
CA THR A 91 12.30 15.50 9.52
C THR A 91 10.82 15.22 9.31
N ASP A 92 10.07 15.29 10.41
CA ASP A 92 8.63 15.05 10.39
C ASP A 92 7.92 16.14 9.58
N VAL A 93 7.18 15.73 8.55
CA VAL A 93 6.54 16.67 7.63
C VAL A 93 5.19 16.16 7.13
N ILE A 94 4.25 17.09 7.02
CA ILE A 94 2.97 16.92 6.34
C ILE A 94 2.99 17.79 5.09
N ILE A 95 2.87 17.19 3.92
CA ILE A 95 2.73 17.88 2.64
C ILE A 95 1.27 17.78 2.20
N ASP A 96 0.53 18.88 2.29
CA ASP A 96 -0.90 18.91 2.00
C ASP A 96 -1.22 19.82 0.80
N ALA A 97 -1.16 19.26 -0.40
CA ALA A 97 -1.50 19.95 -1.64
C ALA A 97 -3.00 20.22 -1.80
N SER A 98 -3.88 19.59 -1.01
CA SER A 98 -5.33 19.87 -1.06
C SER A 98 -5.70 21.26 -0.53
N THR A 99 -4.76 21.91 0.17
CA THR A 99 -4.87 23.29 0.66
C THR A 99 -4.84 24.34 -0.44
N GLN A 100 -4.36 24.00 -1.64
CA GLN A 100 -4.36 24.90 -2.80
C GLN A 100 -5.80 25.38 -3.09
N PRO A 101 -6.06 26.70 -3.15
CA PRO A 101 -7.34 27.22 -3.63
C PRO A 101 -7.49 27.02 -5.14
N GLY A 102 -8.73 26.85 -5.58
CA GLY A 102 -9.06 26.66 -6.99
C GLY A 102 -9.71 25.31 -7.28
N GLU A 103 -9.74 24.98 -8.56
CA GLU A 103 -10.30 23.74 -9.09
C GLU A 103 -9.43 22.52 -8.73
N GLU A 104 -10.06 21.35 -8.67
CA GLU A 104 -9.37 20.08 -8.48
C GLU A 104 -8.67 19.65 -9.77
N ALA A 105 -7.46 19.12 -9.64
CA ALA A 105 -6.70 18.51 -10.72
C ALA A 105 -7.15 17.07 -11.01
N ALA A 106 -7.77 16.39 -10.04
CA ALA A 106 -8.25 15.02 -10.18
C ALA A 106 -9.53 14.75 -9.38
N ILE A 107 -10.25 13.69 -9.76
CA ILE A 107 -11.56 13.34 -9.20
C ILE A 107 -11.56 12.94 -7.71
N ASN A 108 -10.38 12.76 -7.11
CA ASN A 108 -10.20 12.37 -5.70
C ASN A 108 -9.73 13.53 -4.80
N GLY A 109 -9.87 14.77 -5.27
CA GLY A 109 -9.54 15.98 -4.50
C GLY A 109 -8.07 16.41 -4.58
N ALA A 110 -7.27 15.81 -5.47
CA ALA A 110 -5.92 16.31 -5.73
C ALA A 110 -5.97 17.67 -6.43
N LYS A 111 -5.04 18.58 -6.11
CA LYS A 111 -5.05 19.96 -6.62
C LYS A 111 -3.71 20.45 -7.18
N VAL A 112 -2.59 19.94 -6.69
CA VAL A 112 -1.26 20.34 -7.20
C VAL A 112 -0.68 19.20 -8.02
N THR A 113 -0.11 19.53 -9.18
CA THR A 113 0.54 18.56 -10.05
C THR A 113 2.06 18.71 -10.01
N ILE A 114 2.77 17.62 -9.75
CA ILE A 114 4.20 17.45 -9.99
C ILE A 114 4.39 16.76 -11.34
N ASP A 115 4.99 17.46 -12.29
CA ASP A 115 5.15 16.99 -13.67
C ASP A 115 6.62 16.66 -13.97
N GLY A 116 6.89 15.39 -14.27
CA GLY A 116 8.22 14.85 -14.51
C GLY A 116 8.74 14.99 -15.94
N ARG A 117 8.00 15.59 -16.89
CA ARG A 117 8.44 15.64 -18.31
C ARG A 117 9.68 16.51 -18.55
N SER A 118 10.06 17.33 -17.58
CA SER A 118 11.28 18.15 -17.61
C SER A 118 12.38 17.59 -16.70
N TYR A 119 12.20 16.38 -16.18
CA TYR A 119 13.13 15.75 -15.27
C TYR A 119 14.40 15.31 -16.01
N ASN A 120 15.57 15.70 -15.48
CA ASN A 120 16.85 15.32 -16.06
C ASN A 120 17.18 13.87 -15.67
N TYR A 121 16.80 12.94 -16.56
CA TYR A 121 17.01 11.52 -16.36
C TYR A 121 18.46 11.09 -16.57
N ASP A 122 19.03 10.37 -15.59
CA ASP A 122 20.29 9.64 -15.74
C ASP A 122 20.02 8.12 -15.75
N PRO A 123 20.16 7.43 -16.92
CA PRO A 123 19.96 5.99 -17.00
C PRO A 123 20.97 5.15 -16.21
N LYS A 124 21.99 5.76 -15.60
CA LYS A 124 23.01 5.05 -14.81
C LYS A 124 22.75 5.07 -13.32
N GLN A 125 21.76 5.82 -12.83
CA GLN A 125 21.53 6.00 -11.40
C GLN A 125 20.06 5.82 -11.05
N THR A 126 19.80 5.28 -9.87
CA THR A 126 18.47 5.37 -9.26
C THR A 126 18.24 6.78 -8.74
N GLN A 127 17.21 7.42 -9.29
CA GLN A 127 16.77 8.75 -8.95
C GLN A 127 15.43 8.67 -8.20
N THR A 128 15.28 9.50 -7.18
CA THR A 128 14.09 9.53 -6.32
C THR A 128 13.48 10.94 -6.28
N LEU A 129 12.16 11.05 -6.46
CA LEU A 129 11.47 12.34 -6.30
C LEU A 129 11.48 12.79 -4.82
N PHE A 130 10.86 12.02 -3.92
CA PHE A 130 10.95 12.25 -2.48
C PHE A 130 11.69 11.09 -1.80
N ARG A 131 12.84 11.39 -1.20
CA ARG A 131 13.60 10.46 -0.37
C ARG A 131 13.34 10.77 1.09
N ILE A 132 12.72 9.84 1.82
CA ILE A 132 12.32 9.96 3.22
C ILE A 132 13.21 9.05 4.05
N VAL A 133 13.83 9.59 5.10
CA VAL A 133 14.83 8.87 5.89
C VAL A 133 14.64 9.10 7.38
N ASN A 134 14.40 8.02 8.14
CA ASN A 134 14.35 8.02 9.61
C ASN A 134 13.37 9.05 10.22
N VAL A 135 12.16 9.18 9.69
CA VAL A 135 11.16 10.13 10.20
C VAL A 135 10.19 9.50 11.20
N GLY A 136 9.76 10.28 12.19
CA GLY A 136 8.61 9.93 13.03
C GLY A 136 7.31 9.94 12.22
N ARG A 137 7.13 10.91 11.33
CA ARG A 137 5.88 11.08 10.58
C ARG A 137 6.10 11.69 9.20
N PHE A 138 5.58 11.03 8.17
CA PHE A 138 5.46 11.59 6.83
C PHE A 138 4.02 11.47 6.34
N GLU A 139 3.47 12.56 5.82
CA GLU A 139 2.15 12.54 5.19
C GLU A 139 2.15 13.28 3.86
N LEU A 140 1.45 12.72 2.87
CA LEU A 140 1.28 13.31 1.55
C LEU A 140 -0.19 13.27 1.13
N TYR A 141 -0.76 14.44 0.83
CA TYR A 141 -2.15 14.59 0.43
C TYR A 141 -2.32 15.45 -0.81
N GLY A 142 -3.35 15.13 -1.60
CA GLY A 142 -3.89 16.01 -2.65
C GLY A 142 -2.95 16.29 -3.83
N MET A 143 -2.01 15.39 -4.12
CA MET A 143 -1.00 15.60 -5.15
C MET A 143 -1.17 14.66 -6.34
N VAL A 144 -1.10 15.21 -7.56
CA VAL A 144 -0.91 14.45 -8.79
C VAL A 144 0.59 14.37 -9.07
N ILE A 145 1.15 13.18 -9.23
CA ILE A 145 2.56 12.97 -9.56
C ILE A 145 2.62 12.11 -10.81
N ARG A 146 3.15 12.69 -11.89
CA ARG A 146 3.02 12.08 -13.22
C ARG A 146 4.23 12.24 -14.10
N GLU A 147 4.34 11.34 -15.07
CA GLU A 147 5.15 11.52 -16.29
C GLU A 147 6.64 11.67 -16.03
N PHE A 148 7.17 10.91 -15.09
CA PHE A 148 8.61 10.81 -14.83
C PHE A 148 9.32 9.88 -15.82
N VAL A 149 8.58 9.11 -16.61
CA VAL A 149 9.10 8.25 -17.68
C VAL A 149 8.52 8.72 -19.01
N ASP A 150 9.39 9.00 -19.99
CA ASP A 150 9.01 9.50 -21.33
C ASP A 150 9.14 8.45 -22.45
N PHE A 151 9.78 7.31 -22.20
CA PHE A 151 9.91 6.21 -23.15
C PHE A 151 8.99 5.03 -22.83
N VAL A 152 8.54 4.33 -23.86
CA VAL A 152 7.76 3.08 -23.77
C VAL A 152 8.76 1.93 -23.69
N GLN A 153 8.76 1.14 -22.62
CA GLN A 153 9.52 -0.12 -22.62
C GLN A 153 8.75 -1.19 -23.38
N ALA A 154 9.40 -1.81 -24.36
CA ALA A 154 8.84 -2.89 -25.17
C ALA A 154 8.72 -4.23 -24.39
N THR A 155 9.32 -4.32 -23.22
CA THR A 155 9.13 -5.37 -22.22
C THR A 155 8.60 -4.70 -20.96
N GLY A 156 7.64 -5.31 -20.25
CA GLY A 156 7.03 -4.78 -19.02
C GLY A 156 7.98 -4.63 -17.82
N ASP A 157 9.25 -4.38 -18.07
CA ASP A 157 10.29 -4.18 -17.08
C ASP A 157 10.35 -2.72 -16.61
N TYR A 158 10.69 -2.60 -15.34
CA TYR A 158 10.92 -1.38 -14.59
C TYR A 158 11.99 -0.52 -15.29
N PRO A 159 11.86 0.79 -15.48
CA PRO A 159 13.05 1.61 -15.60
C PRO A 159 13.68 1.57 -14.19
N PRO A 160 14.86 0.95 -13.99
CA PRO A 160 15.48 0.68 -12.67
C PRO A 160 15.66 1.89 -11.75
N ASN A 161 15.28 3.07 -12.21
CA ASN A 161 15.97 4.29 -11.90
C ASN A 161 15.06 5.46 -11.53
N ILE A 162 13.72 5.32 -11.47
CA ILE A 162 12.89 6.43 -10.98
C ILE A 162 11.86 5.97 -9.96
N ILE A 163 12.14 6.27 -8.70
CA ILE A 163 11.28 6.01 -7.56
C ILE A 163 10.55 7.32 -7.20
N MET A 164 9.24 7.29 -7.02
CA MET A 164 8.51 8.49 -6.58
C MET A 164 8.75 8.76 -5.09
N LEU A 165 8.51 7.73 -4.28
CA LEU A 165 8.63 7.79 -2.83
C LEU A 165 9.59 6.69 -2.41
N GLU A 166 10.74 7.07 -1.87
CA GLU A 166 11.71 6.15 -1.32
C GLU A 166 11.76 6.30 0.20
N PHE A 167 11.52 5.21 0.93
CA PHE A 167 11.63 5.18 2.39
C PHE A 167 12.86 4.38 2.79
N ASN A 168 13.77 5.02 3.54
CA ASN A 168 14.99 4.42 4.06
C ASN A 168 15.01 4.51 5.59
N GLY A 169 15.56 3.48 6.24
CA GLY A 169 15.65 3.42 7.69
C GLY A 169 14.28 3.31 8.37
N ILE A 170 14.20 3.73 9.63
CA ILE A 170 13.02 3.48 10.49
C ILE A 170 12.06 4.68 10.44
N ASN A 171 10.92 4.49 9.78
CA ASN A 171 9.86 5.47 9.64
C ASN A 171 8.65 5.03 10.49
N GLN A 172 8.22 5.85 11.46
CA GLN A 172 7.19 5.39 12.40
C GLN A 172 5.79 5.39 11.77
N LYS A 173 5.40 6.50 11.13
CA LYS A 173 4.07 6.64 10.51
C LYS A 173 4.16 7.26 9.12
N VAL A 174 3.57 6.59 8.14
CA VAL A 174 3.46 7.03 6.75
C VAL A 174 1.98 7.08 6.38
N VAL A 175 1.49 8.25 5.96
CA VAL A 175 0.10 8.43 5.49
C VAL A 175 0.07 8.97 4.07
N LEU A 176 -0.60 8.27 3.19
CA LEU A 176 -0.77 8.64 1.79
C LEU A 176 -2.25 8.78 1.47
N GLY A 177 -2.69 10.03 1.30
CA GLY A 177 -4.07 10.35 0.92
C GLY A 177 -5.08 10.21 2.07
N ALA A 178 -6.25 10.78 1.84
CA ALA A 178 -7.45 10.64 2.66
C ALA A 178 -8.68 11.03 1.81
N PRO A 179 -9.92 10.73 2.25
CA PRO A 179 -11.12 11.16 1.53
C PRO A 179 -11.12 12.65 1.20
N GLY A 180 -11.37 12.98 -0.07
CA GLY A 180 -11.34 14.36 -0.59
C GLY A 180 -9.95 15.00 -0.73
N LYS A 181 -8.88 14.25 -0.47
CA LYS A 181 -7.49 14.69 -0.64
C LYS A 181 -6.55 13.52 -0.99
N GLY A 182 -7.02 12.63 -1.84
CA GLY A 182 -6.25 11.51 -2.35
C GLY A 182 -5.10 11.95 -3.27
N ASN A 183 -4.11 11.09 -3.47
CA ASN A 183 -3.05 11.32 -4.45
C ASN A 183 -3.36 10.61 -5.77
N VAL A 184 -2.78 11.09 -6.87
CA VAL A 184 -2.83 10.43 -8.19
C VAL A 184 -1.41 10.18 -8.67
N ILE A 185 -1.06 8.94 -8.99
CA ILE A 185 0.33 8.55 -9.31
C ILE A 185 0.34 7.70 -10.58
N TYR A 186 1.00 8.14 -11.65
CA TYR A 186 1.10 7.34 -12.86
C TYR A 186 2.31 7.69 -13.74
N ASN A 187 2.68 6.79 -14.65
CA ASN A 187 3.86 6.93 -15.50
C ASN A 187 5.15 7.27 -14.70
N THR A 188 5.34 6.57 -13.58
CA THR A 188 6.47 6.63 -12.66
C THR A 188 6.74 5.23 -12.09
N GLY A 189 7.92 4.96 -11.51
CA GLY A 189 8.25 3.66 -10.94
C GLY A 189 7.44 3.27 -9.70
N GLY A 190 6.70 4.21 -9.10
CA GLY A 190 5.85 3.97 -7.93
C GLY A 190 6.58 4.25 -6.62
N LEU A 191 6.35 3.42 -5.60
CA LEU A 191 6.87 3.59 -4.25
C LEU A 191 7.77 2.41 -3.87
N TYR A 192 8.92 2.72 -3.30
CA TYR A 192 9.86 1.72 -2.83
C TYR A 192 10.29 2.01 -1.40
N CYS A 193 10.04 1.08 -0.49
CA CYS A 193 10.69 1.11 0.82
C CYS A 193 11.90 0.19 0.75
N GLN A 194 13.11 0.77 0.79
CA GLN A 194 14.31 -0.03 0.85
C GLN A 194 14.42 -0.62 2.24
N ALA A 195 14.60 -1.93 2.32
CA ALA A 195 14.96 -2.52 3.57
C ALA A 195 16.47 -2.53 3.78
N ASP A 196 16.90 -2.12 4.97
CA ASP A 196 18.17 -2.56 5.52
C ASP A 196 17.93 -3.48 6.72
N PHE A 197 17.57 -4.73 6.42
CA PHE A 197 17.35 -5.79 7.40
C PHE A 197 18.63 -6.20 8.16
N ARG A 198 19.81 -5.68 7.76
CA ARG A 198 21.10 -5.94 8.44
C ARG A 198 21.33 -5.03 9.63
N ILE A 199 20.57 -3.92 9.74
CA ILE A 199 20.87 -2.85 10.67
C ILE A 199 20.06 -2.97 11.97
N ASN A 200 18.85 -3.53 11.99
CA ASN A 200 18.07 -3.87 13.20
C ASN A 200 16.88 -4.77 12.86
N ASP A 201 16.34 -5.50 13.85
CA ASP A 201 15.08 -6.27 13.76
C ASP A 201 13.81 -5.41 13.62
N ASP A 202 13.95 -4.10 13.45
CA ASP A 202 12.85 -3.13 13.43
C ASP A 202 12.24 -2.96 12.03
N SER A 203 10.91 -2.80 12.00
CA SER A 203 10.18 -2.42 10.79
C SER A 203 10.65 -1.06 10.25
N GLN A 204 10.89 -1.01 8.94
CA GLN A 204 11.25 0.22 8.21
C GLN A 204 10.07 1.18 8.10
N ILE A 205 8.84 0.66 8.04
CA ILE A 205 7.62 1.44 8.20
C ILE A 205 6.78 0.78 9.29
N LYS A 206 6.64 1.40 10.46
CA LYS A 206 5.83 0.79 11.52
C LYS A 206 4.35 0.85 11.19
N GLU A 207 3.85 1.98 10.73
CA GLU A 207 2.45 2.19 10.38
C GLU A 207 2.32 2.82 9.00
N LEU A 208 1.71 2.09 8.05
CA LEU A 208 1.41 2.55 6.70
C LEU A 208 -0.11 2.74 6.55
N ILE A 209 -0.55 3.94 6.17
CA ILE A 209 -1.95 4.23 5.86
C ILE A 209 -2.03 4.74 4.42
N MET A 210 -2.88 4.12 3.60
CA MET A 210 -3.13 4.55 2.22
C MET A 210 -4.63 4.64 1.96
N LYS A 211 -5.14 5.84 1.70
CA LYS A 211 -6.58 6.08 1.47
C LYS A 211 -6.84 6.96 0.26
N SER A 212 -7.88 6.61 -0.49
CA SER A 212 -8.43 7.42 -1.59
C SER A 212 -7.45 7.73 -2.73
N ASN A 213 -6.38 6.95 -2.88
CA ASN A 213 -5.39 7.19 -3.94
C ASN A 213 -5.81 6.54 -5.26
N ILE A 214 -5.41 7.17 -6.37
CA ILE A 214 -5.52 6.64 -7.73
C ILE A 214 -4.11 6.36 -8.24
N ILE A 215 -3.81 5.10 -8.57
CA ILE A 215 -2.46 4.66 -8.92
C ILE A 215 -2.49 3.94 -10.27
N GLY A 216 -1.55 4.27 -11.15
CA GLY A 216 -1.45 3.72 -12.51
C GLY A 216 -2.57 4.15 -13.45
N ILE A 217 -3.42 5.07 -13.00
CA ILE A 217 -4.57 5.60 -13.72
C ILE A 217 -4.46 7.13 -13.67
N LYS A 218 -4.89 7.78 -14.75
CA LYS A 218 -4.87 9.24 -14.86
C LYS A 218 -5.90 9.89 -13.94
N GLU A 219 -5.87 11.21 -13.90
CA GLU A 219 -6.61 12.08 -12.98
C GLU A 219 -8.14 11.93 -13.06
N ASN A 220 -8.67 11.41 -14.16
CA ASN A 220 -10.10 11.11 -14.32
C ASN A 220 -10.54 9.79 -13.66
N GLY A 221 -9.59 8.99 -13.17
CA GLY A 221 -9.85 7.67 -12.57
C GLY A 221 -10.34 6.61 -13.56
N ILE A 222 -10.28 6.88 -14.88
CA ILE A 222 -10.75 5.99 -15.95
C ILE A 222 -9.61 5.54 -16.84
N ASP A 223 -8.80 6.49 -17.33
CA ASP A 223 -7.78 6.21 -18.31
C ASP A 223 -6.55 5.58 -17.65
N ILE A 224 -6.34 4.30 -17.90
CA ILE A 224 -5.14 3.59 -17.45
C ILE A 224 -3.92 4.19 -18.15
N ALA A 225 -2.87 4.46 -17.38
CA ALA A 225 -1.63 5.00 -17.91
C ALA A 225 -0.83 3.90 -18.63
N THR A 226 -0.21 4.25 -19.77
CA THR A 226 0.31 3.26 -20.72
C THR A 226 1.83 3.25 -20.88
N LYS A 227 2.57 4.13 -20.19
CA LYS A 227 4.04 4.19 -20.35
C LYS A 227 4.76 3.24 -19.40
N VAL A 228 4.34 3.21 -18.13
CA VAL A 228 4.87 2.30 -17.11
C VAL A 228 3.79 1.98 -16.09
N ILE A 229 3.76 0.71 -15.66
CA ILE A 229 2.92 0.23 -14.57
C ILE A 229 3.68 0.51 -13.25
N PRO A 230 3.13 1.33 -12.34
CA PRO A 230 3.81 1.62 -11.09
C PRO A 230 3.83 0.40 -10.17
N ARG A 231 4.88 0.26 -9.37
CA ARG A 231 5.00 -0.78 -8.34
C ARG A 231 5.16 -0.17 -6.96
N PHE A 232 4.45 -0.72 -5.99
CA PHE A 232 4.46 -0.30 -4.61
C PHE A 232 4.98 -1.46 -3.78
N THR A 233 6.22 -1.35 -3.33
CA THR A 233 6.86 -2.42 -2.56
C THR A 233 7.30 -1.87 -1.22
N PHE A 234 6.70 -2.40 -0.16
CA PHE A 234 6.99 -2.06 1.22
C PHE A 234 7.68 -3.23 1.89
N PHE A 235 8.91 -3.05 2.36
CA PHE A 235 9.63 -4.08 3.08
C PHE A 235 9.77 -3.70 4.56
N GLY A 236 9.59 -4.67 5.46
CA GLY A 236 9.65 -4.43 6.90
C GLY A 236 8.51 -3.52 7.37
N THR A 237 7.26 -3.87 7.09
CA THR A 237 6.08 -3.16 7.62
C THR A 237 5.50 -3.90 8.83
N SER A 238 5.02 -3.21 9.87
CA SER A 238 4.30 -3.86 10.99
C SER A 238 2.78 -3.77 10.83
N PHE A 239 2.28 -2.56 10.63
CA PHE A 239 0.86 -2.25 10.52
C PHE A 239 0.57 -1.59 9.17
N SER A 240 -0.48 -2.06 8.49
CA SER A 240 -0.97 -1.42 7.28
C SER A 240 -2.50 -1.29 7.26
N GLU A 241 -2.97 -0.13 6.82
CA GLU A 241 -4.37 0.15 6.50
C GLU A 241 -4.43 0.65 5.05
N ILE A 242 -4.87 -0.23 4.15
CA ILE A 242 -5.00 0.04 2.72
C ILE A 242 -6.50 0.15 2.42
N GLY A 243 -6.95 1.36 2.13
CA GLY A 243 -8.36 1.70 2.02
C GLY A 243 -8.97 2.00 3.38
N GLY A 244 -10.25 1.68 3.58
CA GLY A 244 -10.93 1.94 4.85
C GLY A 244 -12.33 1.36 4.90
N GLU A 245 -13.11 1.74 5.90
CA GLU A 245 -14.44 1.18 6.14
C GLU A 245 -15.47 1.64 5.09
N THR A 246 -15.27 2.81 4.49
CA THR A 246 -16.14 3.35 3.44
C THR A 246 -15.53 3.24 2.04
N LEU A 247 -16.36 3.41 1.00
CA LEU A 247 -15.88 3.39 -0.39
C LEU A 247 -14.99 4.60 -0.71
N GLU A 248 -15.25 5.75 -0.10
CA GLU A 248 -14.47 6.98 -0.29
C GLU A 248 -13.04 6.85 0.24
N GLU A 249 -12.81 5.97 1.22
CA GLU A 249 -11.48 5.66 1.74
C GLU A 249 -10.71 4.68 0.84
N GLY A 250 -11.41 3.93 -0.02
CA GLY A 250 -10.83 2.93 -0.91
C GLY A 250 -9.87 3.51 -1.94
N ASN A 251 -8.80 2.78 -2.25
CA ASN A 251 -7.87 3.13 -3.33
C ASN A 251 -8.30 2.47 -4.66
N VAL A 252 -7.94 3.09 -5.79
CA VAL A 252 -8.05 2.51 -7.13
C VAL A 252 -6.65 2.35 -7.71
N ILE A 253 -6.19 1.11 -7.88
CA ILE A 253 -4.78 0.78 -8.12
C ILE A 253 -4.67 -0.12 -9.34
N PHE A 254 -4.12 0.42 -10.43
CA PHE A 254 -3.65 -0.34 -11.59
C PHE A 254 -2.12 -0.43 -11.54
N GLY A 255 -1.59 -1.35 -10.74
CA GLY A 255 -0.16 -1.47 -10.49
C GLY A 255 0.17 -2.62 -9.54
N GLY A 256 1.45 -2.96 -9.44
CA GLY A 256 1.91 -3.99 -8.53
C GLY A 256 1.90 -3.48 -7.10
N PHE A 257 1.44 -4.29 -6.16
CA PHE A 257 1.37 -3.92 -4.75
C PHE A 257 1.89 -5.06 -3.88
N ALA A 258 2.89 -4.79 -3.06
CA ALA A 258 3.55 -5.81 -2.26
C ALA A 258 3.94 -5.26 -0.89
N ILE A 259 3.56 -5.97 0.16
CA ILE A 259 4.03 -5.74 1.53
C ILE A 259 4.79 -7.00 1.98
N GLY A 260 6.10 -6.86 2.08
CA GLY A 260 7.01 -7.80 2.70
C GLY A 260 7.22 -7.47 4.18
N TYR A 261 6.96 -8.44 5.04
CA TYR A 261 7.05 -8.21 6.49
C TYR A 261 8.44 -8.52 7.07
N ALA A 262 9.13 -9.51 6.51
CA ALA A 262 10.44 -9.96 6.99
C ALA A 262 11.25 -10.67 5.90
N GLU A 263 12.56 -10.79 6.14
CA GLU A 263 13.47 -11.64 5.35
C GLU A 263 13.45 -13.13 5.77
N PRO A 264 13.98 -14.02 4.91
CA PRO A 264 14.16 -15.43 5.24
C PRO A 264 14.88 -15.63 6.57
N ASN A 265 14.24 -16.35 7.49
CA ASN A 265 14.77 -16.71 8.82
C ASN A 265 14.87 -15.56 9.85
N GLN A 266 14.38 -14.37 9.54
CA GLN A 266 14.22 -13.32 10.55
C GLN A 266 13.19 -13.79 11.61
N GLN A 267 13.36 -13.41 12.87
CA GLN A 267 12.34 -13.63 13.90
C GLN A 267 11.63 -12.32 14.21
N ILE A 268 10.32 -12.28 13.98
CA ILE A 268 9.49 -11.14 14.38
C ILE A 268 8.69 -11.54 15.63
N GLY A 269 9.01 -10.90 16.75
CA GLY A 269 8.27 -11.03 18.01
C GLY A 269 7.10 -10.04 18.15
N GLY A 270 7.07 -8.99 17.33
CA GLY A 270 5.99 -7.99 17.31
C GLY A 270 4.72 -8.47 16.60
N ILE A 271 3.63 -7.71 16.77
CA ILE A 271 2.37 -7.97 16.05
C ILE A 271 2.51 -7.45 14.61
N ILE A 272 2.09 -8.27 13.66
CA ILE A 272 1.88 -7.87 12.27
C ILE A 272 0.38 -7.73 12.03
N SER A 273 -0.05 -6.63 11.42
CA SER A 273 -1.44 -6.47 11.00
C SER A 273 -1.59 -5.78 9.64
N SER A 274 -2.52 -6.28 8.83
CA SER A 274 -2.93 -5.63 7.59
C SER A 274 -4.45 -5.61 7.46
N THR A 275 -4.99 -4.42 7.30
CA THR A 275 -6.39 -4.20 6.94
C THR A 275 -6.44 -3.70 5.51
N VAL A 276 -7.15 -4.41 4.63
CA VAL A 276 -7.30 -4.07 3.22
C VAL A 276 -8.78 -4.03 2.92
N LYS A 277 -9.38 -2.83 2.80
CA LYS A 277 -10.82 -2.67 2.66
C LYS A 277 -11.24 -1.71 1.57
N ASN A 278 -12.30 -2.07 0.85
CA ASN A 278 -12.97 -1.23 -0.14
C ASN A 278 -12.08 -0.74 -1.31
N ASN A 279 -10.96 -1.40 -1.59
CA ASN A 279 -10.09 -1.03 -2.70
C ASN A 279 -10.53 -1.68 -4.03
N THR A 280 -10.03 -1.14 -5.13
CA THR A 280 -10.10 -1.73 -6.47
C THR A 280 -8.68 -1.93 -7.00
N PHE A 281 -8.31 -3.17 -7.30
CA PHE A 281 -7.00 -3.56 -7.80
C PHE A 281 -7.09 -4.06 -9.24
N SER A 282 -6.15 -3.64 -10.08
CA SER A 282 -6.02 -3.97 -11.51
C SER A 282 -7.27 -3.63 -12.34
N ALA A 283 -7.96 -2.55 -11.95
CA ALA A 283 -9.08 -1.98 -12.70
C ALA A 283 -9.17 -0.48 -12.40
N ASN A 284 -9.81 0.26 -13.29
CA ASN A 284 -10.14 1.66 -13.09
C ASN A 284 -11.36 1.82 -12.15
N LYS A 285 -11.79 3.06 -11.90
CA LYS A 285 -12.86 3.33 -10.92
C LYS A 285 -14.22 2.73 -11.29
N ASP A 286 -14.45 2.43 -12.57
CA ASP A 286 -15.69 1.83 -13.08
C ASP A 286 -15.57 0.28 -13.15
N GLY A 287 -14.46 -0.28 -12.66
CA GLY A 287 -14.22 -1.72 -12.70
C GLY A 287 -13.91 -2.22 -14.11
N ASP A 288 -13.29 -1.40 -14.96
CA ASP A 288 -12.80 -1.74 -16.29
C ASP A 288 -11.27 -1.84 -16.30
N SER A 289 -10.74 -2.80 -17.04
CA SER A 289 -9.33 -3.16 -17.12
C SER A 289 -8.84 -3.21 -18.57
N ASN A 290 -9.27 -2.28 -19.43
CA ASN A 290 -8.78 -2.14 -20.81
C ASN A 290 -7.26 -1.92 -20.96
N GLY A 291 -6.51 -1.87 -19.86
CA GLY A 291 -5.05 -1.87 -19.86
C GLY A 291 -4.51 -3.21 -20.40
N TYR A 292 -3.58 -3.14 -21.33
CA TYR A 292 -2.92 -4.31 -21.90
C TYR A 292 -2.10 -5.02 -20.81
N ILE A 293 -2.54 -6.20 -20.38
CA ILE A 293 -1.80 -7.07 -19.49
C ILE A 293 -1.40 -8.28 -20.34
N ASP A 294 -0.23 -8.22 -20.99
CA ASP A 294 0.38 -9.42 -21.58
C ASP A 294 0.80 -10.42 -20.48
N GLU A 295 1.41 -11.52 -20.88
CA GLU A 295 1.86 -12.61 -19.99
C GLU A 295 2.80 -12.10 -18.86
N PHE A 296 3.54 -11.02 -19.09
CA PHE A 296 4.42 -10.38 -18.08
C PHE A 296 3.70 -9.30 -17.25
N GLY A 297 2.59 -8.77 -17.76
CA GLY A 297 1.80 -7.76 -17.10
C GLY A 297 1.08 -8.23 -15.82
N GLN A 298 0.71 -9.51 -15.70
CA GLN A 298 0.02 -10.00 -14.50
C GLN A 298 0.95 -10.06 -13.29
N ASP A 299 2.17 -10.56 -13.46
CA ASP A 299 3.21 -10.46 -12.43
C ASP A 299 3.45 -9.02 -11.99
N ALA A 300 3.27 -8.05 -12.91
CA ALA A 300 3.46 -6.64 -12.64
C ALA A 300 2.32 -5.96 -11.86
N VAL A 301 1.14 -6.59 -11.72
CA VAL A 301 -0.05 -5.99 -11.07
C VAL A 301 -0.63 -6.81 -9.90
N ARG A 302 0.05 -7.86 -9.44
CA ARG A 302 -0.39 -8.67 -8.28
C ARG A 302 -0.41 -7.90 -6.96
N PHE A 303 -1.27 -8.37 -6.05
CA PHE A 303 -1.25 -7.96 -4.65
C PHE A 303 -0.59 -9.04 -3.79
N TYR A 304 0.55 -8.72 -3.18
CA TYR A 304 1.32 -9.62 -2.33
C TYR A 304 1.35 -9.16 -0.89
N LEU A 305 0.96 -10.05 0.01
CA LEU A 305 1.41 -10.05 1.39
C LEU A 305 2.34 -11.25 1.54
N TYR A 306 3.61 -11.01 1.85
CA TYR A 306 4.54 -12.11 2.00
C TYR A 306 5.47 -11.91 3.19
N ASN A 307 5.86 -13.03 3.75
CA ASN A 307 6.77 -13.10 4.84
C ASN A 307 7.65 -14.33 4.67
N ALA A 308 8.94 -14.17 4.95
CA ALA A 308 9.91 -15.25 4.91
C ALA A 308 10.47 -15.59 6.31
N ALA A 309 9.97 -14.93 7.36
CA ALA A 309 10.33 -15.19 8.74
C ALA A 309 9.72 -16.49 9.30
N ALA A 310 10.40 -17.03 10.31
CA ALA A 310 9.81 -18.02 11.21
C ALA A 310 9.09 -17.27 12.35
N ASN A 311 7.91 -16.71 12.10
CA ASN A 311 7.26 -15.78 13.05
C ASN A 311 6.99 -16.41 14.43
N THR A 312 7.13 -15.60 15.48
CA THR A 312 6.80 -15.94 16.87
C THR A 312 5.73 -15.02 17.48
N GLY A 313 5.47 -13.83 16.90
CA GLY A 313 4.35 -12.93 17.25
C GLY A 313 3.04 -13.20 16.48
N PRO A 314 1.90 -12.62 16.91
CA PRO A 314 0.60 -12.74 16.21
C PRO A 314 0.58 -12.02 14.85
N VAL A 315 -0.07 -12.62 13.85
CA VAL A 315 -0.32 -12.01 12.54
C VAL A 315 -1.83 -11.89 12.31
N GLN A 316 -2.33 -10.69 12.02
CA GLN A 316 -3.76 -10.45 11.75
C GLN A 316 -3.96 -9.87 10.35
N PHE A 317 -4.80 -10.52 9.55
CA PHE A 317 -5.21 -9.97 8.26
C PHE A 317 -6.72 -9.84 8.19
N ASN A 318 -7.16 -8.65 7.76
CA ASN A 318 -8.56 -8.39 7.48
C ASN A 318 -8.72 -7.81 6.08
N ILE A 319 -9.15 -8.63 5.13
CA ILE A 319 -9.23 -8.30 3.70
C ILE A 319 -10.70 -8.37 3.30
N GLU A 320 -11.38 -7.22 3.26
CA GLU A 320 -12.83 -7.16 3.07
C GLU A 320 -13.25 -6.27 1.91
N ARG A 321 -14.28 -6.69 1.18
CA ARG A 321 -15.02 -5.81 0.25
C ARG A 321 -14.11 -5.15 -0.79
N ASN A 322 -13.04 -5.82 -1.24
CA ASN A 322 -12.19 -5.32 -2.32
C ASN A 322 -12.64 -5.90 -3.67
N VAL A 323 -12.28 -5.20 -4.75
CA VAL A 323 -12.38 -5.69 -6.13
C VAL A 323 -10.98 -6.06 -6.61
N PHE A 324 -10.82 -7.26 -7.13
CA PHE A 324 -9.55 -7.79 -7.63
C PHE A 324 -9.70 -8.24 -9.09
N GLY A 325 -9.09 -7.48 -10.00
CA GLY A 325 -8.77 -7.89 -11.37
C GLY A 325 -7.37 -8.52 -11.49
N THR A 326 -6.85 -9.06 -10.38
CA THR A 326 -5.50 -9.61 -10.23
C THR A 326 -5.50 -10.62 -9.09
N GLU A 327 -4.43 -11.42 -9.00
CA GLU A 327 -4.25 -12.40 -7.94
C GLU A 327 -3.92 -11.70 -6.60
N LEU A 328 -4.58 -12.15 -5.53
CA LEU A 328 -4.21 -11.90 -4.15
C LEU A 328 -3.35 -13.06 -3.60
N VAL A 329 -2.17 -12.74 -3.09
CA VAL A 329 -1.19 -13.73 -2.63
C VAL A 329 -0.80 -13.50 -1.17
N LEU A 330 -1.00 -14.50 -0.30
CA LEU A 330 -0.55 -14.51 1.10
C LEU A 330 0.43 -15.66 1.33
N LEU A 331 1.69 -15.36 1.66
CA LEU A 331 2.76 -16.37 1.79
C LEU A 331 3.56 -16.24 3.10
N GLY A 332 3.76 -17.38 3.78
CA GLY A 332 4.78 -17.57 4.82
C GLY A 332 4.45 -16.98 6.19
N PHE A 333 3.20 -17.13 6.66
CA PHE A 333 2.75 -16.53 7.93
C PHE A 333 2.47 -17.58 9.00
N TYR A 334 3.20 -17.55 10.11
CA TYR A 334 2.88 -18.34 11.31
C TYR A 334 2.13 -17.48 12.34
N ASN A 335 1.36 -18.13 13.22
CA ASN A 335 0.44 -17.49 14.18
C ASN A 335 -0.56 -16.54 13.51
N VAL A 336 -1.02 -16.91 12.31
CA VAL A 336 -1.92 -16.07 11.51
C VAL A 336 -3.38 -16.26 11.90
N ASN A 337 -4.12 -15.15 11.96
CA ASN A 337 -5.56 -15.10 11.86
C ASN A 337 -5.92 -14.22 10.67
N ALA A 338 -6.26 -14.84 9.54
CA ALA A 338 -6.63 -14.16 8.31
C ALA A 338 -8.11 -14.32 8.02
N GLU A 339 -8.79 -13.20 7.77
CA GLU A 339 -10.17 -13.13 7.32
C GLU A 339 -10.22 -12.45 5.96
N ILE A 340 -10.76 -13.17 4.97
CA ILE A 340 -10.85 -12.73 3.58
C ILE A 340 -12.31 -12.84 3.19
N SER A 341 -13.09 -11.76 3.24
CA SER A 341 -14.56 -11.80 3.16
C SER A 341 -15.16 -10.73 2.24
N GLY A 342 -16.29 -11.05 1.60
CA GLY A 342 -17.04 -10.09 0.77
C GLY A 342 -16.26 -9.49 -0.42
N ASN A 343 -15.14 -10.10 -0.84
CA ASN A 343 -14.34 -9.59 -1.96
C ASN A 343 -14.88 -10.09 -3.31
N PHE A 344 -14.59 -9.33 -4.37
CA PHE A 344 -15.00 -9.60 -5.74
C PHE A 344 -13.77 -9.88 -6.59
N PHE A 345 -13.55 -11.15 -6.91
CA PHE A 345 -12.47 -11.63 -7.75
C PHE A 345 -12.99 -11.82 -9.18
N GLY A 346 -12.43 -11.07 -10.14
CA GLY A 346 -12.67 -11.21 -11.58
C GLY A 346 -13.96 -10.54 -12.04
N THR A 347 -14.53 -9.67 -11.21
CA THR A 347 -15.70 -8.87 -11.55
C THR A 347 -15.72 -7.56 -10.75
N SER A 348 -16.37 -6.53 -11.29
CA SER A 348 -16.71 -5.31 -10.55
C SER A 348 -17.60 -5.62 -9.33
N ARG A 349 -17.65 -4.67 -8.39
CA ARG A 349 -18.42 -4.79 -7.13
C ARG A 349 -19.92 -5.05 -7.34
N ASP A 350 -20.51 -4.43 -8.36
CA ASP A 350 -21.91 -4.61 -8.76
C ASP A 350 -22.12 -5.83 -9.68
N ARG A 351 -21.05 -6.56 -10.00
CA ARG A 351 -21.02 -7.75 -10.86
C ARG A 351 -21.42 -7.47 -12.32
N SER A 352 -21.39 -6.22 -12.77
CA SER A 352 -21.73 -5.87 -14.16
C SER A 352 -20.57 -6.05 -15.13
N THR A 353 -19.34 -5.88 -14.67
CA THR A 353 -18.15 -5.83 -15.52
C THR A 353 -17.23 -7.00 -15.22
N LYS A 354 -16.79 -7.71 -16.27
CA LYS A 354 -15.83 -8.80 -16.14
C LYS A 354 -14.42 -8.24 -16.04
N LEU A 355 -13.67 -8.71 -15.05
CA LEU A 355 -12.27 -8.36 -14.88
C LEU A 355 -11.36 -9.55 -15.24
N PRO A 356 -10.20 -9.30 -15.86
CA PRO A 356 -9.28 -10.32 -16.31
C PRO A 356 -8.65 -11.02 -15.12
N MET A 357 -8.72 -12.33 -15.11
CA MET A 357 -8.01 -13.15 -14.15
C MET A 357 -7.42 -14.37 -14.85
N GLN A 358 -6.13 -14.28 -15.18
CA GLN A 358 -5.52 -15.23 -16.10
C GLN A 358 -5.30 -16.60 -15.48
N PHE A 359 -4.95 -16.69 -14.19
CA PHE A 359 -4.52 -17.95 -13.56
C PHE A 359 -5.32 -18.34 -12.32
N GLN A 360 -5.21 -17.55 -11.26
CA GLN A 360 -5.82 -17.82 -9.95
C GLN A 360 -6.20 -16.52 -9.26
N ALA A 361 -7.21 -16.58 -8.40
CA ALA A 361 -7.69 -15.41 -7.68
C ALA A 361 -7.03 -15.25 -6.32
N LEU A 362 -6.92 -16.34 -5.58
CA LEU A 362 -6.37 -16.34 -4.24
C LEU A 362 -5.36 -17.46 -4.08
N ARG A 363 -4.14 -17.10 -3.69
CA ARG A 363 -3.07 -18.03 -3.37
C ARG A 363 -2.62 -17.89 -1.93
N LEU A 364 -2.67 -18.99 -1.21
CA LEU A 364 -2.31 -19.11 0.20
C LEU A 364 -1.18 -20.13 0.36
N GLY A 365 -0.11 -19.78 1.06
CA GLY A 365 1.08 -20.64 1.11
C GLY A 365 1.85 -20.59 2.41
N GLY A 366 2.19 -21.75 2.98
CA GLY A 366 3.07 -21.84 4.16
C GLY A 366 2.51 -21.08 5.37
N MET A 367 1.21 -21.26 5.65
CA MET A 367 0.49 -20.52 6.69
C MET A 367 0.13 -21.43 7.87
N LYS A 368 0.44 -20.99 9.09
CA LYS A 368 0.13 -21.70 10.34
C LYS A 368 -0.72 -20.83 11.26
N GLY A 369 -1.90 -21.31 11.60
CA GLY A 369 -2.95 -20.52 12.25
C GLY A 369 -4.29 -20.70 11.56
N ARG A 370 -5.21 -19.73 11.73
CA ARG A 370 -6.56 -19.72 11.15
C ARG A 370 -6.58 -18.88 9.88
N VAL A 371 -7.17 -19.44 8.82
CA VAL A 371 -7.52 -18.71 7.59
C VAL A 371 -8.99 -18.96 7.26
N LEU A 372 -9.81 -17.91 7.28
CA LEU A 372 -11.20 -17.92 6.83
C LEU A 372 -11.30 -17.20 5.49
N VAL A 373 -11.77 -17.92 4.46
CA VAL A 373 -12.14 -17.38 3.16
C VAL A 373 -13.66 -17.39 3.05
N GLY A 374 -14.26 -16.22 3.14
CA GLY A 374 -15.69 -15.97 3.15
C GLY A 374 -16.18 -15.57 4.54
N GLY A 375 -17.35 -16.03 4.96
CA GLY A 375 -17.90 -15.62 6.26
C GLY A 375 -19.08 -16.45 6.76
N SER A 376 -19.73 -15.96 7.80
CA SER A 376 -20.87 -16.58 8.46
C SER A 376 -22.18 -16.48 7.67
N THR A 377 -22.27 -15.53 6.73
CA THR A 377 -23.43 -15.35 5.85
C THR A 377 -23.04 -15.30 4.36
N ILE A 378 -24.05 -15.36 3.48
CA ILE A 378 -23.86 -15.26 2.02
C ILE A 378 -23.29 -13.89 1.62
N GLU A 379 -23.65 -12.83 2.33
CA GLU A 379 -23.18 -11.46 2.09
C GLU A 379 -21.69 -11.29 2.44
N GLU A 380 -21.18 -12.09 3.38
CA GLU A 380 -19.77 -12.13 3.75
C GLU A 380 -18.95 -13.07 2.84
N GLY A 381 -19.61 -13.83 1.97
CA GLY A 381 -18.98 -14.69 0.97
C GLY A 381 -18.20 -13.91 -0.08
N ASN A 382 -17.05 -14.44 -0.51
CA ASN A 382 -16.36 -13.88 -1.67
C ASN A 382 -16.99 -14.36 -2.97
N VAL A 383 -16.84 -13.57 -4.03
CA VAL A 383 -17.23 -13.91 -5.39
C VAL A 383 -15.98 -14.22 -6.19
N PHE A 384 -15.94 -15.41 -6.81
CA PHE A 384 -14.86 -15.85 -7.70
C PHE A 384 -15.43 -16.14 -9.09
N THR A 385 -15.06 -15.33 -10.08
CA THR A 385 -15.53 -15.49 -11.45
C THR A 385 -14.50 -15.10 -12.51
N ASN A 386 -14.69 -15.55 -13.75
CA ASN A 386 -13.86 -15.24 -14.91
C ASN A 386 -12.37 -15.61 -14.76
N ILE A 387 -12.07 -16.64 -13.96
CA ILE A 387 -10.70 -17.12 -13.70
C ILE A 387 -10.24 -18.09 -14.78
N GLY A 388 -8.96 -18.05 -15.16
CA GLY A 388 -8.34 -18.97 -16.11
C GLY A 388 -8.39 -18.49 -17.57
N TYR A 389 -8.38 -17.18 -17.81
CA TYR A 389 -8.50 -16.64 -19.17
C TYR A 389 -7.22 -16.75 -20.02
N ALA A 390 -6.08 -17.22 -19.51
CA ALA A 390 -4.84 -17.35 -20.30
C ALA A 390 -4.91 -18.49 -21.34
N PRO A 391 -4.82 -18.21 -22.64
CA PRO A 391 -4.88 -19.24 -23.69
C PRO A 391 -3.55 -19.98 -23.91
N THR A 392 -2.43 -19.53 -23.33
CA THR A 392 -1.07 -19.99 -23.67
C THR A 392 -0.43 -20.94 -22.65
N LEU A 393 -0.98 -21.07 -21.44
CA LEU A 393 -0.31 -21.81 -20.37
C LEU A 393 -0.97 -23.18 -20.10
N GLN A 394 -0.12 -24.22 -19.98
CA GLN A 394 -0.52 -25.61 -19.74
C GLN A 394 -0.91 -25.91 -18.28
N TYR A 395 -1.02 -24.88 -17.43
CA TYR A 395 -1.40 -25.05 -16.03
C TYR A 395 -2.93 -25.17 -15.91
N VAL A 396 -3.39 -26.03 -15.00
CA VAL A 396 -4.80 -26.10 -14.63
C VAL A 396 -5.13 -24.86 -13.80
N PRO A 397 -5.99 -23.94 -14.29
CA PRO A 397 -6.39 -22.77 -13.50
C PRO A 397 -7.17 -23.19 -12.26
N ASN A 398 -6.96 -22.48 -11.15
CA ASN A 398 -7.62 -22.74 -9.88
C ASN A 398 -8.15 -21.43 -9.30
N SER A 399 -9.37 -21.43 -8.75
CA SER A 399 -9.90 -20.18 -8.19
C SER A 399 -9.19 -19.82 -6.89
N VAL A 400 -9.13 -20.77 -5.95
CA VAL A 400 -8.39 -20.66 -4.69
C VAL A 400 -7.37 -21.79 -4.61
N THR A 401 -6.10 -21.45 -4.41
CA THR A 401 -5.03 -22.41 -4.19
C THR A 401 -4.50 -22.26 -2.76
N SER A 402 -4.39 -23.37 -2.05
CA SER A 402 -3.70 -23.42 -0.76
C SER A 402 -2.63 -24.49 -0.75
N PHE A 403 -1.43 -24.16 -0.26
CA PHE A 403 -0.34 -25.11 -0.12
C PHE A 403 0.33 -24.96 1.24
N LYS A 404 0.45 -26.05 2.00
CA LYS A 404 1.00 -26.02 3.38
C LYS A 404 0.29 -24.99 4.27
N VAL A 405 -1.04 -25.01 4.27
CA VAL A 405 -1.90 -24.17 5.13
C VAL A 405 -2.55 -25.07 6.18
N GLU A 406 -2.29 -24.83 7.47
CA GLU A 406 -2.70 -25.74 8.54
C GLU A 406 -4.22 -25.75 8.79
N ASN A 407 -4.85 -24.59 8.91
CA ASN A 407 -6.30 -24.47 9.12
C ASN A 407 -6.90 -23.45 8.15
N ILE A 408 -7.60 -23.96 7.13
CA ILE A 408 -8.34 -23.15 6.16
C ILE A 408 -9.83 -23.55 6.19
N GLU A 409 -10.69 -22.54 6.23
CA GLU A 409 -12.15 -22.68 6.08
C GLU A 409 -12.59 -21.87 4.87
N LEU A 410 -13.30 -22.51 3.93
CA LEU A 410 -14.03 -21.82 2.87
C LEU A 410 -15.51 -21.83 3.25
N SER A 411 -16.11 -20.65 3.42
CA SER A 411 -17.50 -20.53 3.88
C SER A 411 -18.30 -19.52 3.05
N HIS A 412 -19.46 -19.94 2.53
CA HIS A 412 -20.43 -19.11 1.80
C HIS A 412 -19.89 -18.38 0.55
N ASN A 413 -18.81 -18.85 -0.06
CA ASN A 413 -18.27 -18.24 -1.28
C ASN A 413 -19.13 -18.59 -2.51
N THR A 414 -19.03 -17.80 -3.56
CA THR A 414 -19.72 -18.04 -4.83
C THR A 414 -18.70 -18.23 -5.95
N PHE A 415 -18.74 -19.36 -6.65
CA PHE A 415 -17.85 -19.70 -7.76
C PHE A 415 -18.66 -19.92 -9.04
N TYR A 416 -18.36 -19.19 -10.12
CA TYR A 416 -19.04 -19.37 -11.41
C TYR A 416 -18.21 -18.83 -12.56
N CYS A 417 -18.38 -19.38 -13.77
CA CYS A 417 -17.65 -18.96 -14.98
C CYS A 417 -16.11 -18.99 -14.82
N ASN A 418 -15.59 -19.87 -13.96
CA ASN A 418 -14.16 -20.13 -13.82
C ASN A 418 -13.78 -21.32 -14.68
N LYS A 419 -12.56 -21.30 -15.23
CA LYS A 419 -11.96 -22.51 -15.77
C LYS A 419 -11.25 -23.26 -14.64
N GLY A 420 -11.33 -24.58 -14.65
CA GLY A 420 -10.63 -25.46 -13.72
C GLY A 420 -11.24 -25.51 -12.31
N ILE A 421 -10.40 -25.85 -11.33
CA ILE A 421 -10.86 -26.29 -10.00
C ILE A 421 -11.21 -25.08 -9.12
N ALA A 422 -12.36 -25.12 -8.45
CA ALA A 422 -12.77 -24.05 -7.53
C ALA A 422 -11.79 -23.89 -6.35
N PHE A 423 -11.38 -25.00 -5.74
CA PHE A 423 -10.42 -25.01 -4.64
C PHE A 423 -9.43 -26.16 -4.75
N LEU A 424 -8.14 -25.83 -4.81
CA LEU A 424 -7.04 -26.78 -4.79
C LEU A 424 -6.28 -26.67 -3.46
N HIS A 425 -6.16 -27.80 -2.75
CA HIS A 425 -5.40 -27.91 -1.50
C HIS A 425 -4.26 -28.91 -1.64
N GLU A 426 -3.01 -28.42 -1.62
CA GLU A 426 -1.80 -29.22 -1.76
C GLU A 426 -1.07 -29.37 -0.42
N ASN A 427 -1.15 -30.57 0.18
CA ASN A 427 -0.31 -30.96 1.32
C ASN A 427 0.87 -31.79 0.81
N THR A 428 2.02 -31.16 0.61
CA THR A 428 3.23 -31.82 0.07
C THR A 428 4.13 -32.43 1.14
N SER A 429 3.61 -32.80 2.32
CA SER A 429 4.36 -33.55 3.32
C SER A 429 4.09 -35.06 3.18
N PRO A 430 5.12 -35.93 3.10
CA PRO A 430 4.96 -37.38 2.93
C PRO A 430 4.27 -38.09 4.13
N LEU A 431 3.92 -37.37 5.20
CA LEU A 431 3.26 -37.89 6.40
C LEU A 431 1.82 -37.37 6.59
N GLU A 432 1.34 -36.46 5.74
CA GLU A 432 0.06 -35.79 5.93
C GLU A 432 -0.92 -36.15 4.80
N LYS A 433 -1.83 -37.09 5.08
CA LYS A 433 -2.94 -37.36 4.17
C LYS A 433 -3.81 -36.12 4.01
N PRO A 434 -4.32 -35.81 2.80
CA PRO A 434 -5.34 -34.78 2.63
C PRO A 434 -6.55 -35.06 3.52
N ILE A 435 -7.33 -34.03 3.83
CA ILE A 435 -8.58 -34.15 4.58
C ILE A 435 -9.52 -35.02 3.76
N GLU A 436 -9.64 -36.31 4.09
CA GLU A 436 -10.59 -37.22 3.46
C GLU A 436 -12.01 -36.86 3.95
N VAL A 437 -12.67 -35.95 3.26
CA VAL A 437 -14.14 -35.84 3.31
C VAL A 437 -14.68 -36.91 2.37
N LEU A 438 -15.23 -37.99 2.93
CA LEU A 438 -15.87 -39.04 2.15
C LEU A 438 -17.37 -38.86 2.22
N LEU A 439 -17.99 -38.38 1.14
CA LEU A 439 -19.45 -38.33 1.01
C LEU A 439 -19.96 -39.74 0.68
N LYS A 440 -20.87 -40.27 1.50
CA LYS A 440 -21.51 -41.59 1.31
C LYS A 440 -22.92 -41.47 0.75
N GLU A 441 -23.68 -40.48 1.22
CA GLU A 441 -25.06 -40.25 0.81
C GLU A 441 -25.28 -38.76 0.55
N LYS A 442 -26.08 -38.44 -0.47
CA LYS A 442 -26.51 -37.07 -0.76
C LYS A 442 -27.96 -37.03 -1.24
N THR A 443 -28.71 -36.09 -0.69
CA THR A 443 -30.03 -35.64 -1.15
C THR A 443 -30.05 -34.10 -1.09
N PRO A 444 -31.08 -33.43 -1.64
CA PRO A 444 -31.20 -31.97 -1.52
C PRO A 444 -31.17 -31.43 -0.08
N ASN A 445 -31.56 -32.24 0.92
CA ASN A 445 -31.68 -31.80 2.32
C ASN A 445 -30.81 -32.64 3.29
N TYR A 446 -29.94 -33.51 2.79
CA TYR A 446 -29.20 -34.44 3.62
C TYR A 446 -27.90 -34.85 2.97
N VAL A 447 -26.83 -34.89 3.75
CA VAL A 447 -25.57 -35.56 3.39
C VAL A 447 -25.08 -36.41 4.54
N ALA A 448 -24.51 -37.56 4.19
CA ALA A 448 -23.83 -38.44 5.14
C ALA A 448 -22.43 -38.72 4.64
N GLY A 449 -21.49 -38.91 5.56
CA GLY A 449 -20.10 -39.16 5.18
C GLY A 449 -19.19 -39.37 6.37
N THR A 450 -17.89 -39.39 6.08
CA THR A 450 -16.82 -39.36 7.08
C THR A 450 -16.03 -38.07 6.89
N THR A 451 -15.73 -37.37 7.98
CA THR A 451 -14.84 -36.20 8.01
C THR A 451 -14.13 -36.14 9.37
N LYS A 452 -13.19 -35.19 9.53
CA LYS A 452 -12.53 -34.94 10.82
C LYS A 452 -13.56 -34.46 11.87
N PRO A 453 -13.45 -34.87 13.15
CA PRO A 453 -14.28 -34.32 14.22
C PRO A 453 -14.23 -32.79 14.27
N GLY A 454 -15.39 -32.15 14.40
CA GLY A 454 -15.50 -30.69 14.43
C GLY A 454 -15.38 -29.99 13.07
N ALA A 455 -15.22 -30.72 11.97
CA ALA A 455 -15.24 -30.12 10.64
C ALA A 455 -16.62 -29.58 10.29
N ARG A 456 -16.65 -28.36 9.75
CA ARG A 456 -17.83 -27.79 9.10
C ARG A 456 -17.90 -28.30 7.67
N ILE A 457 -19.08 -28.72 7.23
CA ILE A 457 -19.34 -29.15 5.85
C ILE A 457 -20.34 -28.18 5.26
N GLU A 458 -19.98 -27.59 4.13
CA GLU A 458 -20.89 -26.78 3.31
C GLU A 458 -21.13 -27.47 1.98
N LEU A 459 -22.38 -27.40 1.52
CA LEU A 459 -22.81 -27.98 0.26
C LEU A 459 -23.07 -26.84 -0.72
N TYR A 460 -22.41 -26.94 -1.87
CA TYR A 460 -22.60 -26.00 -2.96
C TYR A 460 -23.54 -26.63 -3.97
N TYR A 461 -24.60 -25.92 -4.32
CA TYR A 461 -25.36 -26.24 -5.53
C TYR A 461 -24.51 -25.86 -6.73
N THR A 462 -24.40 -26.77 -7.68
CA THR A 462 -23.67 -26.55 -8.91
C THR A 462 -24.59 -26.74 -10.10
N ASP A 463 -24.38 -25.95 -11.15
CA ASP A 463 -25.05 -26.16 -12.42
C ASP A 463 -24.65 -27.51 -13.00
N SER A 464 -25.57 -28.20 -13.69
CA SER A 464 -25.32 -29.52 -14.27
C SER A 464 -24.15 -29.55 -15.26
N GLU A 465 -23.74 -28.38 -15.75
CA GLU A 465 -22.65 -28.19 -16.70
C GLU A 465 -21.30 -27.88 -16.03
N CYS A 466 -21.24 -27.67 -14.71
CA CYS A 466 -19.96 -27.52 -14.01
C CYS A 466 -19.30 -28.89 -13.86
N THR A 467 -18.21 -29.12 -14.59
CA THR A 467 -17.49 -30.40 -14.60
C THR A 467 -16.44 -30.54 -13.49
N ASP A 468 -16.02 -29.43 -12.86
CA ASP A 468 -14.94 -29.35 -11.87
C ASP A 468 -15.42 -28.79 -10.50
N CYS A 469 -16.72 -28.89 -10.25
CA CYS A 469 -17.41 -28.69 -8.98
C CYS A 469 -17.76 -30.07 -8.37
#